data_AF-A0A8H6T1Y1-F1
#
_entry.id   AF-A0A8H6T1Y1-F1
#
_cell.length_a   1.000
_cell.length_b   1.000
_cell.length_c   1.000
_cell.angle_alpha   90.00
_cell.angle_beta   90.00
_cell.angle_gamma   90.00
#
_symmetry.space_group_name_H-M   'P 1'
#
loop_
_entity.id
_entity.type
_entity.pdbx_description
1 polymer ?
#
loop_
_entity_poly.entity_id
_entity_poly.type
_entity_poly.pdbx_seq_one_letter_code
_entity_poly.pdbx_strand_id
1 'polypeptide(L)'
;MSSSNQHDGDSFGRFLLHAEQITREARFVLDSIPNVEFFAVERSLRHLRAAKQVLTETEDIWLVGEERTGLVNLVDSLINPLAEFLAAPPPASNAGVPVAASGGRGRPRFVLDLERAIDLHNLGNTWEDVATAMGVARITLYRHLDEAGLSTHRPLHSSVADSQLDELIAEFSLQHPFSGAQIALGHLEAQGIHLPIERVRESLGRVDPVGTFIRWHKTVKRRVYRIHGCIDGFSRLFIYLMCCNNKRSATVEAIFRRAVDQFGWPSRARGDFGTENNGVERQMIGHWGQTHMAYLRGRSLQNIRIERSWRDIRKDALQYFREIFQHLEESHLLDMENAIERVCLFLVYQPRIQAALDRARNAWNHHKIRTERNKTPIAIYELSREKAIRLGYWTGDPGDNIGEVSADYGVDGDGPQPPLDELASDPIAADYTEHTSSEAEQAAGIFVNDSSEVDEMRKTLGDFDLGAEDGNHGMDVYCQAVLLATSFSGLLALASGQKAMAFWLWYQGQSQARNLGLCWIWPGSRV
;
A
#
# COMPACT_ATOMS: atom_id res chain seq x y z
N MET A 1 0.03 35.28 58.36
CA MET A 1 1.48 35.07 58.12
C MET A 1 1.69 33.57 58.06
N SER A 2 1.50 33.00 56.86
CA SER A 2 2.58 32.53 55.96
C SER A 2 3.14 31.18 56.42
N SER A 3 2.61 30.06 55.89
CA SER A 3 3.16 29.32 54.72
C SER A 3 4.60 28.84 55.00
N SER A 4 5.01 27.58 54.89
CA SER A 4 4.61 26.49 54.00
C SER A 4 5.51 25.30 54.35
N ASN A 5 4.95 24.11 54.58
CA ASN A 5 5.69 22.84 54.52
C ASN A 5 4.85 21.86 53.71
N GLN A 6 4.91 21.99 52.39
CA GLN A 6 4.37 21.06 51.40
C GLN A 6 5.43 20.84 50.32
N HIS A 7 6.32 19.86 50.55
CA HIS A 7 7.25 19.35 49.54
C HIS A 7 7.48 17.85 49.76
N ASP A 8 6.44 17.04 49.57
CA ASP A 8 6.58 15.58 49.45
C ASP A 8 5.57 15.03 48.41
N GLY A 9 5.50 15.72 47.27
CA GLY A 9 4.52 15.46 46.21
C GLY A 9 4.87 14.24 45.35
N ASP A 10 4.10 13.18 45.55
CA ASP A 10 3.83 12.05 44.63
C ASP A 10 4.96 11.02 44.38
N SER A 11 5.35 10.30 45.44
CA SER A 11 6.27 9.16 45.36
C SER A 11 5.67 7.95 44.61
N PHE A 12 4.36 7.74 44.70
CA PHE A 12 3.66 6.64 44.04
C PHE A 12 3.50 6.86 42.53
N GLY A 13 3.18 8.08 42.09
CA GLY A 13 3.16 8.43 40.67
C GLY A 13 4.52 8.28 39.99
N ARG A 14 5.63 8.61 40.69
CA ARG A 14 6.99 8.32 40.20
C ARG A 14 7.26 6.81 40.06
N PHE A 15 6.76 6.01 40.99
CA PHE A 15 6.82 4.56 40.88
C PHE A 15 6.02 4.04 39.67
N LEU A 16 4.82 4.57 39.41
CA LEU A 16 4.01 4.18 38.26
C LEU A 16 4.70 4.50 36.92
N LEU A 17 5.34 5.68 36.80
CA LEU A 17 6.14 6.03 35.63
C LEU A 17 7.33 5.08 35.43
N HIS A 18 7.99 4.67 36.52
CA HIS A 18 9.07 3.71 36.44
C HIS A 18 8.58 2.29 36.09
N ALA A 19 7.44 1.89 36.63
CA ALA A 19 6.78 0.63 36.30
C ALA A 19 6.36 0.60 34.82
N GLU A 20 5.86 1.71 34.27
CA GLU A 20 5.56 1.84 32.84
C GLU A 20 6.82 1.60 31.99
N GLN A 21 7.93 2.24 32.34
CA GLN A 21 9.20 2.02 31.63
C GLN A 21 9.66 0.55 31.69
N ILE A 22 9.58 -0.08 32.87
CA ILE A 22 9.91 -1.51 33.05
C ILE A 22 9.02 -2.39 32.17
N THR A 23 7.71 -2.12 32.11
CA THR A 23 6.78 -2.90 31.28
C THR A 23 7.00 -2.71 29.78
N ARG A 24 7.39 -1.50 29.35
CA ARG A 24 7.75 -1.21 27.95
C ARG A 24 9.03 -1.93 27.52
N GLU A 25 10.07 -1.88 28.34
CA GLU A 25 11.32 -2.61 28.10
C GLU A 25 11.08 -4.13 28.04
N ALA A 26 10.25 -4.66 28.96
CA ALA A 26 9.90 -6.08 28.96
C ALA A 26 9.06 -6.50 27.74
N ARG A 27 8.19 -5.62 27.21
CA ARG A 27 7.45 -5.88 25.97
C ARG A 27 8.39 -6.02 24.77
N PHE A 28 9.38 -5.13 24.66
CA PHE A 28 10.39 -5.21 23.61
C PHE A 28 11.19 -6.53 23.65
N VAL A 29 11.54 -6.98 24.87
CA VAL A 29 12.20 -8.28 25.08
C VAL A 29 11.29 -9.44 24.68
N LEU A 30 9.99 -9.35 24.98
CA LEU A 30 9.01 -10.38 24.61
C LEU A 30 8.83 -10.49 23.09
N ASP A 31 8.73 -9.37 22.39
CA ASP A 31 8.57 -9.32 20.93
C ASP A 31 9.81 -9.84 20.18
N SER A 32 10.95 -9.92 20.87
CA SER A 32 12.22 -10.42 20.33
C SER A 32 12.40 -11.95 20.48
N ILE A 33 11.48 -12.65 21.14
CA ILE A 33 11.48 -14.13 21.21
C ILE A 33 11.23 -14.70 19.80
N PRO A 34 12.00 -15.72 19.34
CA PRO A 34 12.95 -16.54 20.10
C PRO A 34 14.40 -16.03 20.10
N ASN A 35 14.70 -14.95 19.38
CA ASN A 35 16.06 -14.49 19.08
C ASN A 35 16.63 -13.54 20.16
N VAL A 36 16.19 -13.69 21.41
CA VAL A 36 16.54 -12.80 22.52
C VAL A 36 17.53 -13.44 23.47
N GLU A 37 18.49 -12.65 23.95
CA GLU A 37 19.49 -13.09 24.93
C GLU A 37 18.83 -13.48 26.26
N PHE A 38 19.17 -14.67 26.80
CA PHE A 38 18.63 -15.18 28.06
C PHE A 38 18.75 -14.19 29.23
N PHE A 39 19.88 -13.48 29.31
CA PHE A 39 20.12 -12.49 30.35
C PHE A 39 19.16 -11.29 30.28
N ALA A 40 18.74 -10.89 29.07
CA ALA A 40 17.75 -9.83 28.89
C ALA A 40 16.38 -10.26 29.41
N VAL A 41 16.00 -11.53 29.17
CA VAL A 41 14.75 -12.12 29.69
C VAL A 41 14.78 -12.22 31.22
N GLU A 42 15.87 -12.70 31.82
CA GLU A 42 16.04 -12.79 33.27
C GLU A 42 15.96 -11.41 33.96
N ARG A 43 16.63 -10.41 33.37
CA ARG A 43 16.63 -9.03 33.91
C ARG A 43 15.22 -8.44 33.88
N SER A 44 14.52 -8.56 32.75
CA SER A 44 13.14 -8.08 32.59
C SER A 44 12.20 -8.75 33.58
N LEU A 45 12.33 -10.06 33.79
CA LEU A 45 11.53 -10.79 34.79
C LEU A 45 11.79 -10.31 36.22
N ARG A 46 13.04 -10.04 36.60
CA ARG A 46 13.38 -9.52 37.93
C ARG A 46 12.73 -8.15 38.17
N HIS A 47 12.82 -7.25 37.19
CA HIS A 47 12.23 -5.92 37.30
C HIS A 47 10.69 -5.97 37.35
N LEU A 48 10.05 -6.80 36.52
CA LEU A 48 8.59 -6.98 36.53
C LEU A 48 8.09 -7.57 37.85
N ARG A 49 8.79 -8.55 38.42
CA ARG A 49 8.44 -9.13 39.73
C ARG A 49 8.59 -8.12 40.86
N ALA A 50 9.64 -7.31 40.83
CA ALA A 50 9.82 -6.22 41.80
C ALA A 50 8.70 -5.16 41.67
N ALA A 51 8.34 -4.76 40.45
CA ALA A 51 7.23 -3.85 40.21
C ALA A 51 5.88 -4.43 40.67
N LYS A 52 5.61 -5.71 40.39
CA LYS A 52 4.42 -6.42 40.86
C LYS A 52 4.34 -6.45 42.39
N GLN A 53 5.46 -6.69 43.07
CA GLN A 53 5.52 -6.72 44.53
C GLN A 53 5.13 -5.37 45.13
N VAL A 54 5.74 -4.28 44.65
CA VAL A 54 5.43 -2.91 45.11
C VAL A 54 3.98 -2.52 44.81
N LEU A 55 3.43 -2.91 43.65
CA LEU A 55 2.01 -2.71 43.31
C LEU A 55 1.04 -3.46 44.24
N THR A 56 1.46 -4.59 44.80
CA THR A 56 0.63 -5.42 45.67
C THR A 56 0.68 -4.94 47.11
N GLU A 57 1.87 -4.56 47.59
CA GLU A 57 2.14 -4.22 49.00
C GLU A 57 1.84 -2.75 49.35
N THR A 58 1.82 -1.83 48.38
CA THR A 58 1.60 -0.41 48.67
C THR A 58 0.12 -0.09 48.87
N GLU A 59 -0.25 0.54 49.99
CA GLU A 59 -1.60 1.06 50.25
C GLU A 59 -1.67 2.54 49.84
N ASP A 60 -2.12 2.81 48.62
CA ASP A 60 -2.37 4.17 48.12
C ASP A 60 -3.87 4.51 48.21
N ILE A 61 -4.16 5.73 48.66
CA ILE A 61 -5.50 6.27 48.91
C ILE A 61 -6.31 6.42 47.60
N TRP A 62 -5.62 6.52 46.46
CA TRP A 62 -6.21 6.74 45.14
C TRP A 62 -6.29 5.48 44.28
N LEU A 63 -5.70 4.36 44.70
CA LEU A 63 -5.70 3.10 43.93
C LEU A 63 -6.79 2.15 44.42
N VAL A 64 -7.92 2.13 43.70
CA VAL A 64 -9.06 1.25 44.03
C VAL A 64 -8.69 -0.22 43.79
N GLY A 65 -9.23 -1.15 44.59
CA GLY A 65 -8.88 -2.57 44.53
C GLY A 65 -9.03 -3.23 43.15
N GLU A 66 -10.00 -2.78 42.35
CA GLU A 66 -10.21 -3.26 40.97
C GLU A 66 -9.10 -2.78 40.01
N GLU A 67 -8.66 -1.52 40.14
CA GLU A 67 -7.58 -0.94 39.34
C GLU A 67 -6.22 -1.57 39.70
N ARG A 68 -5.98 -1.82 40.99
CA ARG A 68 -4.81 -2.58 41.47
C ARG A 68 -4.75 -3.96 40.83
N THR A 69 -5.89 -4.65 40.82
CA THR A 69 -6.00 -5.98 40.19
C THR A 69 -5.73 -5.91 38.69
N GLY A 70 -6.23 -4.87 38.01
CA GLY A 70 -5.94 -4.62 36.59
C GLY A 70 -4.45 -4.42 36.29
N LEU A 71 -3.75 -3.62 37.11
CA LEU A 71 -2.31 -3.38 36.95
C LEU A 71 -1.48 -4.64 37.21
N VAL A 72 -1.82 -5.41 38.25
CA VAL A 72 -1.15 -6.68 38.55
C VAL A 72 -1.35 -7.68 37.41
N ASN A 73 -2.57 -7.79 36.87
CA ASN A 73 -2.86 -8.65 35.72
C ASN A 73 -2.08 -8.24 34.45
N LEU A 74 -1.89 -6.93 34.24
CA LEU A 74 -1.09 -6.43 33.12
C LEU A 74 0.38 -6.81 33.26
N VAL A 75 0.95 -6.70 34.47
CA VAL A 75 2.32 -7.14 34.75
C VAL A 75 2.44 -8.67 34.62
N ASP A 76 1.44 -9.43 35.07
CA ASP A 76 1.42 -10.89 34.91
C ASP A 76 1.33 -11.34 33.45
N SER A 77 0.65 -10.59 32.59
CA SER A 77 0.62 -10.84 31.14
C SER A 77 2.00 -10.75 30.48
N LEU A 78 2.95 -10.07 31.11
CA LEU A 78 4.35 -9.96 30.68
C LEU A 78 5.24 -11.00 31.38
N ILE A 79 5.01 -11.26 32.67
CA ILE A 79 5.79 -12.24 33.44
C ILE A 79 5.61 -13.66 32.91
N ASN A 80 4.36 -14.07 32.62
CA ASN A 80 4.08 -15.47 32.29
C ASN A 80 4.80 -15.96 31.01
N PRO A 81 4.72 -15.25 29.87
CA PRO A 81 5.39 -15.73 28.65
C PRO A 81 6.93 -15.68 28.75
N LEU A 82 7.49 -14.67 29.43
CA LEU A 82 8.94 -14.57 29.65
C LEU A 82 9.44 -15.70 30.57
N ALA A 83 8.65 -16.08 31.58
CA ALA A 83 8.97 -17.19 32.47
C ALA A 83 8.86 -18.55 31.76
N GLU A 84 7.88 -18.71 30.87
CA GLU A 84 7.71 -19.91 30.04
C GLU A 84 8.88 -20.11 29.07
N PHE A 85 9.36 -19.03 28.43
CA PHE A 85 10.55 -19.07 27.58
C PHE A 85 11.82 -19.50 28.33
N LEU A 86 12.02 -19.05 29.58
CA LEU A 86 13.14 -19.52 30.40
C LEU A 86 12.99 -20.98 30.84
N ALA A 87 11.76 -21.45 31.03
CA ALA A 87 11.49 -22.83 31.44
C ALA A 87 11.67 -23.83 30.30
N ALA A 88 11.39 -23.44 29.05
CA ALA A 88 11.52 -24.28 27.86
C ALA A 88 12.00 -23.47 26.64
N PRO A 89 13.31 -23.19 26.52
CA PRO A 89 13.81 -22.43 25.38
C PRO A 89 13.67 -23.22 24.08
N PRO A 90 13.37 -22.54 22.95
CA PRO A 90 13.35 -23.18 21.64
C PRO A 90 14.74 -23.76 21.32
N PRO A 91 14.82 -24.87 20.58
CA PRO A 91 16.09 -25.45 20.18
C PRO A 91 16.91 -24.42 19.39
N ALA A 92 18.23 -24.39 19.62
CA ALA A 92 19.12 -23.49 18.91
C ALA A 92 18.96 -23.70 17.39
N SER A 93 19.10 -22.63 16.60
CA SER A 93 18.96 -22.68 15.13
C SER A 93 19.89 -23.69 14.45
N ASN A 94 20.96 -24.09 15.13
CA ASN A 94 21.97 -25.06 14.70
C ASN A 94 21.82 -26.46 15.32
N ALA A 95 20.77 -26.72 16.12
CA ALA A 95 20.61 -27.94 16.89
C ALA A 95 20.51 -29.22 16.03
N GLY A 96 20.22 -29.08 14.73
CA GLY A 96 20.18 -30.17 13.74
C GLY A 96 21.39 -30.25 12.80
N VAL A 97 22.37 -29.35 12.90
CA VAL A 97 23.51 -29.30 11.98
C VAL A 97 24.57 -30.33 12.42
N PRO A 98 24.97 -31.29 11.57
CA PRO A 98 25.97 -32.29 11.94
C PRO A 98 27.32 -31.62 12.25
N VAL A 99 28.10 -32.20 13.18
CA VAL A 99 29.36 -31.60 13.66
C VAL A 99 30.45 -32.67 13.72
N ALA A 100 31.65 -32.33 13.25
CA ALA A 100 32.83 -33.20 13.28
C ALA A 100 33.84 -32.76 14.36
N ALA A 101 34.39 -33.73 15.08
CA ALA A 101 35.44 -33.49 16.08
C ALA A 101 36.79 -33.29 15.38
N SER A 102 37.45 -32.16 15.64
CA SER A 102 38.74 -31.79 15.03
C SER A 102 39.96 -32.42 15.71
N GLY A 103 39.76 -33.31 16.70
CA GLY A 103 40.84 -34.04 17.39
C GLY A 103 41.73 -33.19 18.33
N GLY A 104 41.53 -31.86 18.39
CA GLY A 104 42.26 -30.94 19.26
C GLY A 104 41.37 -30.24 20.31
N ARG A 105 41.95 -29.32 21.10
CA ARG A 105 41.20 -28.44 22.01
C ARG A 105 40.46 -27.37 21.21
N GLY A 106 39.13 -27.39 21.21
CA GLY A 106 38.30 -26.37 20.53
C GLY A 106 36.84 -26.81 20.32
N ARG A 107 35.99 -25.87 19.87
CA ARG A 107 34.58 -26.16 19.52
C ARG A 107 34.53 -27.06 18.27
N PRO A 108 33.74 -28.15 18.26
CA PRO A 108 33.58 -29.01 17.09
C PRO A 108 33.10 -28.22 15.85
N ARG A 109 33.55 -28.62 14.66
CA ARG A 109 33.32 -27.90 13.39
C ARG A 109 32.06 -28.42 12.69
N PHE A 110 31.19 -27.53 12.21
CA PHE A 110 29.98 -27.92 11.47
C PHE A 110 30.34 -28.70 10.19
N VAL A 111 29.56 -29.72 9.85
CA VAL A 111 29.62 -30.42 8.58
C VAL A 111 28.49 -29.88 7.73
N LEU A 112 28.85 -29.06 6.74
CA LEU A 112 27.90 -28.43 5.82
C LEU A 112 27.95 -29.13 4.47
N ASP A 113 26.78 -29.30 3.87
CA ASP A 113 26.67 -29.71 2.47
C ASP A 113 26.92 -28.50 1.57
N LEU A 114 28.19 -28.30 1.21
CA LEU A 114 28.62 -27.14 0.43
C LEU A 114 28.14 -27.20 -1.03
N GLU A 115 27.93 -28.39 -1.56
CA GLU A 115 27.37 -28.59 -2.90
C GLU A 115 25.93 -28.09 -2.94
N ARG A 116 25.12 -28.50 -1.96
CA ARG A 116 23.76 -27.98 -1.81
C ARG A 116 23.71 -26.47 -1.55
N ALA A 117 24.72 -25.92 -0.88
CA ALA A 117 24.81 -24.48 -0.61
C ALA A 117 25.00 -23.69 -1.90
N ILE A 118 25.88 -24.19 -2.77
CA ILE A 118 26.14 -23.62 -4.09
C ILE A 118 24.89 -23.75 -4.96
N ASP A 119 24.21 -24.89 -4.95
CA ASP A 119 22.96 -25.07 -5.70
C ASP A 119 21.90 -24.06 -5.28
N LEU A 120 21.69 -23.88 -3.96
CA LEU A 120 20.74 -22.90 -3.44
C LEU A 120 21.13 -21.47 -3.82
N HIS A 121 22.42 -21.15 -3.81
CA HIS A 121 22.91 -19.84 -4.26
C HIS A 121 22.70 -19.63 -5.77
N ASN A 122 22.94 -20.67 -6.58
CA ASN A 122 22.75 -20.65 -8.03
C ASN A 122 21.28 -20.50 -8.44
N LEU A 123 20.34 -20.95 -7.60
CA LEU A 123 18.90 -20.71 -7.75
C LEU A 123 18.48 -19.26 -7.45
N GLY A 124 19.43 -18.39 -7.12
CA GLY A 124 19.23 -16.96 -7.01
C GLY A 124 19.17 -16.42 -5.59
N ASN A 125 19.28 -17.28 -4.57
CA ASN A 125 19.22 -16.89 -3.16
C ASN A 125 20.51 -16.19 -2.69
N THR A 126 20.38 -15.26 -1.75
CA THR A 126 21.55 -14.62 -1.14
C THR A 126 22.28 -15.59 -0.21
N TRP A 127 23.58 -15.40 -0.01
CA TRP A 127 24.33 -16.23 0.96
C TRP A 127 23.83 -16.08 2.41
N GLU A 128 23.08 -15.02 2.71
CA GLU A 128 22.41 -14.82 4.01
C GLU A 128 21.24 -15.79 4.20
N ASP A 129 20.40 -15.91 3.17
CA ASP A 129 19.26 -16.83 3.14
C ASP A 129 19.73 -18.28 3.12
N VAL A 130 20.76 -18.58 2.33
CA VAL A 130 21.36 -19.92 2.24
C VAL A 130 21.96 -20.34 3.59
N ALA A 131 22.69 -19.45 4.26
CA ALA A 131 23.27 -19.75 5.57
C ALA A 131 22.18 -19.99 6.63
N THR A 132 21.13 -19.16 6.61
CA THR A 132 19.97 -19.32 7.50
C THR A 132 19.27 -20.66 7.28
N ALA A 133 19.04 -21.04 6.01
CA ALA A 133 18.46 -22.34 5.66
C ALA A 133 19.34 -23.52 6.09
N MET A 134 20.66 -23.34 6.15
CA MET A 134 21.62 -24.34 6.64
C MET A 134 21.82 -24.32 8.15
N GLY A 135 21.09 -23.49 8.90
CA GLY A 135 21.18 -23.42 10.35
C GLY A 135 22.53 -22.87 10.86
N VAL A 136 23.24 -22.08 10.05
CA VAL A 136 24.54 -21.49 10.40
C VAL A 136 24.59 -20.00 10.12
N ALA A 137 25.47 -19.28 10.81
CA ALA A 137 25.71 -17.87 10.51
C ALA A 137 26.40 -17.72 9.14
N ARG A 138 26.08 -16.66 8.39
CA ARG A 138 26.68 -16.34 7.08
C ARG A 138 28.20 -16.44 7.08
N ILE A 139 28.86 -15.87 8.09
CA ILE A 139 30.32 -15.91 8.23
C ILE A 139 30.89 -17.35 8.34
N THR A 140 30.11 -18.26 8.91
CA THR A 140 30.49 -19.69 9.03
C THR A 140 30.41 -20.36 7.66
N LEU A 141 29.35 -20.12 6.89
CA LEU A 141 29.23 -20.67 5.53
C LEU A 141 30.35 -20.17 4.60
N TYR A 142 30.66 -18.87 4.64
CA TYR A 142 31.76 -18.28 3.87
C TYR A 142 33.11 -18.91 4.21
N ARG A 143 33.42 -19.09 5.50
CA ARG A 143 34.67 -19.74 5.92
C ARG A 143 34.76 -21.17 5.38
N HIS A 144 33.65 -21.91 5.42
CA HIS A 144 33.62 -23.27 4.90
C HIS A 144 33.78 -23.33 3.37
N LEU A 145 33.23 -22.37 2.62
CA LEU A 145 33.43 -22.26 1.17
C LEU A 145 34.89 -21.90 0.83
N ASP A 146 35.47 -20.94 1.54
CA ASP A 146 36.87 -20.51 1.36
C ASP A 146 37.86 -21.64 1.69
N GLU A 147 37.68 -22.32 2.82
CA GLU A 147 38.49 -23.48 3.22
C GLU A 147 38.37 -24.66 2.24
N ALA A 148 37.25 -24.78 1.53
CA ALA A 148 37.04 -25.78 0.49
C ALA A 148 37.53 -25.33 -0.90
N GLY A 149 38.02 -24.10 -1.04
CA GLY A 149 38.44 -23.53 -2.32
C GLY A 149 37.28 -23.31 -3.31
N LEU A 150 36.04 -23.21 -2.81
CA LEU A 150 34.83 -23.06 -3.61
C LEU A 150 34.53 -21.58 -3.84
N SER A 151 34.23 -21.21 -5.09
CA SER A 151 33.90 -19.84 -5.46
C SER A 151 32.60 -19.40 -4.80
N THR A 152 32.61 -18.20 -4.22
CA THR A 152 31.41 -17.52 -3.70
C THR A 152 30.73 -16.63 -4.75
N HIS A 153 31.33 -16.53 -5.94
CA HIS A 153 30.79 -15.76 -7.05
C HIS A 153 29.65 -16.51 -7.73
N ARG A 154 28.60 -15.77 -8.07
CA ARG A 154 27.50 -16.24 -8.92
C ARG A 154 28.07 -16.67 -10.29
N PRO A 155 27.46 -17.67 -10.98
CA PRO A 155 27.85 -18.02 -12.35
C PRO A 155 27.95 -16.77 -13.22
N LEU A 156 29.08 -16.65 -13.91
CA LEU A 156 29.33 -15.57 -14.87
C LEU A 156 28.28 -15.63 -15.98
N HIS A 157 27.84 -14.47 -16.46
CA HIS A 157 26.92 -14.42 -17.59
C HIS A 157 27.51 -15.17 -18.78
N SER A 158 26.71 -16.02 -19.42
CA SER A 158 27.08 -16.81 -20.58
C SER A 158 27.51 -15.90 -21.74
N SER A 159 28.61 -16.22 -22.40
CA SER A 159 29.09 -15.48 -23.57
C SER A 159 28.31 -15.88 -24.83
N VAL A 160 27.04 -15.46 -24.91
CA VAL A 160 26.16 -15.69 -26.07
C VAL A 160 26.20 -14.48 -27.00
N ALA A 161 26.39 -14.70 -28.30
CA ALA A 161 26.35 -13.66 -29.32
C ALA A 161 24.91 -13.19 -29.56
N ASP A 162 24.71 -11.92 -29.93
CA ASP A 162 23.37 -11.35 -30.11
C ASP A 162 22.54 -12.09 -31.18
N SER A 163 23.16 -12.57 -32.26
CA SER A 163 22.46 -13.35 -33.29
C SER A 163 21.89 -14.67 -32.77
N GLN A 164 22.65 -15.36 -31.92
CA GLN A 164 22.23 -16.62 -31.31
C GLN A 164 21.17 -16.38 -30.23
N LEU A 165 21.28 -15.28 -29.49
CA LEU A 165 20.25 -14.87 -28.53
C LEU A 165 18.94 -14.54 -29.23
N ASP A 166 19.01 -13.82 -30.36
CA ASP A 166 17.85 -13.43 -31.15
C ASP A 166 17.11 -14.66 -31.72
N GLU A 167 17.82 -15.71 -32.14
CA GLU A 167 17.20 -16.99 -32.57
C GLU A 167 16.44 -17.68 -31.41
N LEU A 168 17.06 -17.78 -30.23
CA LEU A 168 16.44 -18.40 -29.06
C LEU A 168 15.21 -17.63 -28.58
N ILE A 169 15.28 -16.30 -28.61
CA ILE A 169 14.17 -15.42 -28.24
C ILE A 169 13.06 -15.47 -29.30
N ALA A 170 13.38 -15.66 -30.58
CA ALA A 170 12.39 -15.84 -31.64
C ALA A 170 11.60 -17.12 -31.45
N GLU A 171 12.29 -18.22 -31.18
CA GLU A 171 11.67 -19.52 -30.88
C GLU A 171 10.78 -19.43 -29.64
N PHE A 172 11.28 -18.81 -28.57
CA PHE A 172 10.50 -18.58 -27.35
C PHE A 172 9.24 -17.74 -27.63
N SER A 173 9.36 -16.66 -28.40
CA SER A 173 8.22 -15.77 -28.71
C SER A 173 7.14 -16.47 -29.54
N LEU A 174 7.53 -17.39 -30.45
CA LEU A 174 6.57 -18.20 -31.21
C LEU A 174 5.79 -19.17 -30.32
N GLN A 175 6.46 -19.78 -29.33
CA GLN A 175 5.81 -20.72 -28.40
C GLN A 175 5.00 -19.99 -27.31
N HIS A 176 5.41 -18.77 -26.95
CA HIS A 176 4.81 -17.97 -25.88
C HIS A 176 4.60 -16.49 -26.29
N PRO A 177 3.64 -16.19 -27.19
CA PRO A 177 3.48 -14.87 -27.81
C PRO A 177 3.24 -13.69 -26.84
N PHE A 178 2.75 -13.97 -25.63
CA PHE A 178 2.40 -12.96 -24.63
C PHE A 178 3.41 -12.82 -23.49
N SER A 179 4.48 -13.62 -23.48
CA SER A 179 5.45 -13.65 -22.39
C SER A 179 6.46 -12.50 -22.47
N GLY A 180 6.72 -11.85 -21.33
CA GLY A 180 7.67 -10.74 -21.23
C GLY A 180 9.12 -11.18 -20.99
N ALA A 181 10.04 -10.21 -21.01
CA ALA A 181 11.48 -10.45 -20.88
C ALA A 181 11.89 -11.21 -19.61
N GLN A 182 11.13 -11.11 -18.52
CA GLN A 182 11.36 -11.88 -17.28
C GLN A 182 11.10 -13.39 -17.47
N ILE A 183 10.02 -13.75 -18.16
CA ILE A 183 9.69 -15.14 -18.45
C ILE A 183 10.63 -15.70 -19.52
N ALA A 184 10.99 -14.88 -20.51
CA ALA A 184 12.00 -15.23 -21.50
C ALA A 184 13.37 -15.49 -20.84
N LEU A 185 13.77 -14.64 -19.88
CA LEU A 185 14.99 -14.84 -19.10
C LEU A 185 14.91 -16.14 -18.29
N GLY A 186 13.81 -16.41 -17.58
CA GLY A 186 13.65 -17.67 -16.85
C GLY A 186 13.67 -18.91 -17.75
N HIS A 187 13.16 -18.81 -18.97
CA HIS A 187 13.25 -19.87 -19.98
C HIS A 187 14.70 -20.11 -20.43
N LEU A 188 15.48 -19.05 -20.64
CA LEU A 188 16.92 -19.15 -20.95
C LEU A 188 17.73 -19.68 -19.77
N GLU A 189 17.41 -19.26 -18.55
CA GLU A 189 18.05 -19.75 -17.32
C GLU A 189 17.80 -21.25 -17.12
N ALA A 190 16.58 -21.73 -17.42
CA ALA A 190 16.27 -23.16 -17.40
C ALA A 190 17.06 -23.97 -18.45
N GLN A 191 17.53 -23.33 -19.51
CA GLN A 191 18.41 -23.91 -20.53
C GLN A 191 19.91 -23.72 -20.21
N GLY A 192 20.25 -23.17 -19.04
CA GLY A 192 21.63 -22.94 -18.61
C GLY A 192 22.27 -21.69 -19.23
N ILE A 193 21.48 -20.78 -19.79
CA ILE A 193 21.92 -19.53 -20.39
C ILE A 193 21.63 -18.39 -19.42
N HIS A 194 22.68 -17.85 -18.81
CA HIS A 194 22.57 -16.75 -17.84
C HIS A 194 22.96 -15.44 -18.50
N LEU A 195 22.01 -14.52 -18.64
CA LEU A 195 22.23 -13.24 -19.32
C LEU A 195 21.65 -12.10 -18.48
N PRO A 196 22.20 -10.87 -18.62
CA PRO A 196 21.58 -9.70 -18.03
C PRO A 196 20.21 -9.47 -18.71
N ILE A 197 19.22 -9.09 -17.92
CA ILE A 197 17.84 -8.89 -18.41
C ILE A 197 17.75 -7.82 -19.50
N GLU A 198 18.65 -6.84 -19.48
CA GLU A 198 18.77 -5.80 -20.50
C GLU A 198 19.06 -6.39 -21.89
N ARG A 199 19.96 -7.38 -22.00
CA ARG A 199 20.25 -8.05 -23.28
C ARG A 199 19.07 -8.85 -23.80
N VAL A 200 18.34 -9.50 -22.90
CA VAL A 200 17.11 -10.23 -23.24
C VAL A 200 16.02 -9.25 -23.70
N ARG A 201 15.88 -8.09 -23.06
CA ARG A 201 14.94 -7.04 -23.49
C ARG A 201 15.29 -6.49 -24.87
N GLU A 202 16.57 -6.19 -25.12
CA GLU A 202 17.04 -5.71 -26.42
C GLU A 202 16.78 -6.73 -27.53
N SER A 203 17.07 -8.01 -27.27
CA SER A 203 16.80 -9.11 -28.19
C SER A 203 15.30 -9.27 -28.47
N LEU A 204 14.45 -9.26 -27.44
CA LEU A 204 13.00 -9.32 -27.58
C LEU A 204 12.45 -8.13 -28.40
N GLY A 205 13.03 -6.94 -28.23
CA GLY A 205 12.70 -5.75 -29.01
C GLY A 205 13.13 -5.82 -30.48
N ARG A 206 14.24 -6.50 -30.79
CA ARG A 206 14.69 -6.74 -32.17
C ARG A 206 13.87 -7.80 -32.88
N VAL A 207 13.54 -8.88 -32.17
CA VAL A 207 12.95 -10.11 -32.73
C VAL A 207 11.42 -10.03 -32.81
N ASP A 208 10.80 -9.44 -31.81
CA ASP A 208 9.35 -9.28 -31.72
C ASP A 208 9.01 -7.82 -31.38
N PRO A 209 9.27 -6.87 -32.30
CA PRO A 209 8.99 -5.46 -32.06
C PRO A 209 7.50 -5.20 -31.86
N VAL A 210 6.62 -5.95 -32.54
CA VAL A 210 5.16 -5.81 -32.44
C VAL A 210 4.64 -6.37 -31.12
N GLY A 211 5.03 -7.59 -30.73
CA GLY A 211 4.66 -8.16 -29.44
C GLY A 211 5.33 -7.42 -28.27
N THR A 212 6.53 -6.87 -28.45
CA THR A 212 7.18 -6.00 -27.46
C THR A 212 6.44 -4.69 -27.32
N PHE A 213 5.98 -4.08 -28.42
CA PHE A 213 5.12 -2.90 -28.40
C PHE A 213 3.80 -3.18 -27.69
N ILE A 214 3.14 -4.30 -27.99
CA ILE A 214 1.91 -4.74 -27.31
C ILE A 214 2.17 -4.95 -25.80
N ARG A 215 3.28 -5.58 -25.42
CA ARG A 215 3.68 -5.78 -24.02
C ARG A 215 4.09 -4.47 -23.32
N TRP A 216 4.69 -3.52 -24.02
CA TRP A 216 5.00 -2.18 -23.53
C TRP A 216 3.74 -1.35 -23.30
N HIS A 217 2.75 -1.47 -24.19
CA HIS A 217 1.41 -0.88 -24.01
C HIS A 217 0.62 -1.57 -22.88
N LYS A 218 0.94 -2.83 -22.55
CA LYS A 218 0.53 -3.52 -21.31
C LYS A 218 1.29 -3.07 -20.05
N THR A 219 2.22 -2.11 -20.13
CA THR A 219 2.69 -1.44 -18.91
C THR A 219 1.54 -0.57 -18.41
N VAL A 220 0.74 -1.14 -17.51
CA VAL A 220 -0.49 -0.56 -16.94
C VAL A 220 -0.29 0.95 -16.73
N LYS A 221 -0.91 1.79 -17.58
CA LYS A 221 -1.00 3.23 -17.33
C LYS A 221 -2.04 3.42 -16.22
N ARG A 222 -1.61 3.14 -14.98
CA ARG A 222 -2.39 2.96 -13.73
C ARG A 222 -3.29 4.12 -13.29
N ARG A 223 -3.49 5.16 -14.09
CA ARG A 223 -4.04 6.44 -13.63
C ARG A 223 -5.14 6.91 -14.58
N VAL A 224 -6.28 6.22 -14.60
CA VAL A 224 -7.52 6.78 -15.20
C VAL A 224 -8.27 7.64 -14.18
N TYR A 225 -8.18 7.26 -12.91
CA TYR A 225 -8.90 7.88 -11.80
C TYR A 225 -7.92 8.48 -10.79
N ARG A 226 -8.31 9.62 -10.24
CA ARG A 226 -7.70 10.26 -9.07
C ARG A 226 -8.67 10.14 -7.91
N ILE A 227 -8.17 9.75 -6.74
CA ILE A 227 -9.02 9.62 -5.56
C ILE A 227 -8.52 10.61 -4.51
N HIS A 228 -9.41 11.51 -4.13
CA HIS A 228 -9.16 12.55 -3.14
C HIS A 228 -9.77 12.10 -1.81
N GLY A 229 -8.98 12.10 -0.75
CA GLY A 229 -9.40 11.64 0.57
C GLY A 229 -9.03 12.62 1.67
N CYS A 230 -9.90 12.73 2.67
CA CYS A 230 -9.61 13.47 3.90
C CYS A 230 -10.12 12.69 5.11
N ILE A 231 -9.27 12.62 6.13
CA ILE A 231 -9.54 11.95 7.39
C ILE A 231 -9.40 12.94 8.54
N ASP A 232 -10.29 12.86 9.52
CA ASP A 232 -10.11 13.56 10.78
C ASP A 232 -9.02 12.88 11.61
N GLY A 233 -8.02 13.66 12.00
CA GLY A 233 -6.88 13.19 12.76
C GLY A 233 -7.27 12.62 14.12
N PHE A 234 -8.27 13.18 14.80
CA PHE A 234 -8.67 12.72 16.13
C PHE A 234 -9.52 11.44 16.08
N SER A 235 -10.65 11.48 15.37
CA SER A 235 -11.64 10.40 15.35
C SER A 235 -11.34 9.28 14.34
N ARG A 236 -10.40 9.48 13.41
CA ARG A 236 -10.15 8.62 12.25
C ARG A 236 -11.34 8.51 11.29
N LEU A 237 -12.26 9.48 11.35
CA LEU A 237 -13.43 9.56 10.48
C LEU A 237 -13.00 9.98 9.07
N PHE A 238 -13.42 9.23 8.04
CA PHE A 238 -13.32 9.74 6.68
C PHE A 238 -14.36 10.83 6.45
N ILE A 239 -13.87 12.05 6.24
CA ILE A 239 -14.67 13.24 5.91
C ILE A 239 -15.15 13.14 4.47
N TYR A 240 -14.23 12.83 3.53
CA TYR A 240 -14.57 12.56 2.14
C TYR A 240 -13.63 11.54 1.50
N LEU A 241 -14.14 10.83 0.50
CA LEU A 241 -13.42 9.94 -0.41
C LEU A 241 -14.06 10.06 -1.79
N MET A 242 -13.42 10.77 -2.72
CA MET A 242 -14.01 11.18 -3.99
C MET A 242 -13.18 10.72 -5.18
N CYS A 243 -13.81 10.08 -6.16
CA CYS A 243 -13.20 9.67 -7.41
C CYS A 243 -13.41 10.75 -8.50
N CYS A 244 -12.31 11.30 -9.03
CA CYS A 244 -12.28 12.37 -10.02
C CYS A 244 -11.37 12.04 -11.22
N ASN A 245 -11.52 12.77 -12.33
CA ASN A 245 -10.69 12.68 -13.53
C ASN A 245 -9.39 13.51 -13.46
N ASN A 246 -9.25 14.37 -12.44
CA ASN A 246 -8.19 15.36 -12.36
C ASN A 246 -7.68 15.57 -10.93
N LYS A 247 -6.48 16.18 -10.82
CA LYS A 247 -5.86 16.67 -9.59
C LYS A 247 -5.84 18.21 -9.52
N ARG A 248 -6.76 18.90 -10.21
CA ARG A 248 -6.81 20.37 -10.19
C ARG A 248 -7.12 20.85 -8.79
N SER A 249 -6.38 21.85 -8.33
CA SER A 249 -6.58 22.50 -7.03
C SER A 249 -8.02 22.96 -6.80
N ALA A 250 -8.67 23.53 -7.83
CA ALA A 250 -10.07 23.93 -7.78
C ALA A 250 -11.06 22.78 -7.50
N THR A 251 -10.74 21.56 -7.97
CA THR A 251 -11.59 20.38 -7.71
C THR A 251 -11.48 19.95 -6.26
N VAL A 252 -10.26 19.88 -5.72
CA VAL A 252 -10.01 19.56 -4.30
C VAL A 252 -10.62 20.64 -3.39
N GLU A 253 -10.48 21.91 -3.75
CA GLU A 253 -11.09 23.04 -3.05
C GLU A 253 -12.62 22.92 -2.98
N ALA A 254 -13.29 22.57 -4.09
CA ALA A 254 -14.73 22.37 -4.13
C ALA A 254 -15.19 21.17 -3.27
N ILE A 255 -14.42 20.08 -3.27
CA ILE A 255 -14.69 18.91 -2.40
C ILE A 255 -14.56 19.30 -0.94
N PHE A 256 -13.49 20.01 -0.58
CA PHE A 256 -13.25 20.50 0.77
C PHE A 256 -14.38 21.42 1.24
N ARG A 257 -14.82 22.36 0.39
CA ARG A 257 -15.91 23.28 0.71
C ARG A 257 -17.20 22.53 1.08
N ARG A 258 -17.59 21.54 0.28
CA ARG A 258 -18.77 20.69 0.57
C ARG A 258 -18.63 19.95 1.90
N ALA A 259 -17.43 19.46 2.19
CA ALA A 259 -17.16 18.78 3.45
C ALA A 259 -17.27 19.73 4.65
N VAL A 260 -16.78 20.96 4.53
CA VAL A 260 -16.93 21.96 5.59
C VAL A 260 -18.40 22.35 5.78
N ASP A 261 -19.20 22.38 4.72
CA ASP A 261 -20.65 22.65 4.85
C ASP A 261 -21.38 21.51 5.61
N GLN A 262 -20.85 20.28 5.54
CA GLN A 262 -21.38 19.12 6.26
C GLN A 262 -20.85 18.99 7.69
N PHE A 263 -19.54 19.18 7.89
CA PHE A 263 -18.81 18.86 9.13
C PHE A 263 -18.34 20.09 9.91
N GLY A 264 -18.48 21.29 9.36
CA GLY A 264 -17.92 22.52 9.93
C GLY A 264 -16.45 22.73 9.58
N TRP A 265 -15.93 23.91 9.94
CA TRP A 265 -14.54 24.28 9.65
C TRP A 265 -13.59 23.54 10.58
N PRO A 266 -12.56 22.85 10.05
CA PRO A 266 -11.49 22.37 10.89
C PRO A 266 -10.66 23.54 11.40
N SER A 267 -10.14 23.45 12.62
CA SER A 267 -9.17 24.40 13.17
C SER A 267 -7.86 24.39 12.36
N ARG A 268 -7.40 23.19 11.99
CA ARG A 268 -6.17 22.96 11.22
C ARG A 268 -6.36 21.84 10.20
N ALA A 269 -5.71 22.00 9.05
CA ALA A 269 -5.60 20.98 8.02
C ALA A 269 -4.13 20.67 7.78
N ARG A 270 -3.82 19.41 7.48
CA ARG A 270 -2.49 18.99 7.04
C ARG A 270 -2.59 18.40 5.64
N GLY A 271 -1.60 18.71 4.81
CA GLY A 271 -1.38 18.02 3.55
C GLY A 271 0.09 17.98 3.18
N ASP A 272 0.38 17.22 2.13
CA ASP A 272 1.70 17.16 1.54
C ASP A 272 2.08 18.47 0.84
N PHE A 273 3.25 18.53 0.21
CA PHE A 273 3.67 19.65 -0.63
C PHE A 273 3.08 19.63 -2.05
N GLY A 274 2.04 18.81 -2.31
CA GLY A 274 1.37 18.71 -3.60
C GLY A 274 0.62 19.97 -4.00
N THR A 275 0.59 20.27 -5.30
CA THR A 275 -0.07 21.46 -5.86
C THR A 275 -1.59 21.39 -5.79
N GLU A 276 -2.15 20.17 -5.69
CA GLU A 276 -3.57 19.90 -5.61
C GLU A 276 -4.23 20.47 -4.34
N ASN A 277 -3.46 20.67 -3.27
CA ASN A 277 -3.98 21.13 -1.99
C ASN A 277 -3.91 22.65 -1.80
N ASN A 278 -3.34 23.37 -2.78
CA ASN A 278 -3.14 24.83 -2.69
C ASN A 278 -4.45 25.59 -2.46
N GLY A 279 -5.57 25.13 -3.03
CA GLY A 279 -6.89 25.74 -2.85
C GLY A 279 -7.43 25.58 -1.43
N VAL A 280 -7.22 24.41 -0.83
CA VAL A 280 -7.57 24.13 0.58
C VAL A 280 -6.75 25.00 1.52
N GLU A 281 -5.45 25.13 1.27
CA GLU A 281 -4.56 26.02 2.03
C GLU A 281 -5.05 27.47 1.99
N ARG A 282 -5.39 28.00 0.81
CA ARG A 282 -5.94 29.36 0.69
C ARG A 282 -7.25 29.53 1.45
N GLN A 283 -8.16 28.55 1.38
CA GLN A 283 -9.43 28.59 2.12
C GLN A 283 -9.21 28.59 3.65
N MET A 284 -8.30 27.76 4.14
CA MET A 284 -7.97 27.66 5.57
C MET A 284 -7.33 28.95 6.10
N ILE A 285 -6.34 29.49 5.37
CA ILE A 285 -5.69 30.75 5.71
C ILE A 285 -6.68 31.91 5.61
N GLY A 286 -7.56 31.91 4.61
CA GLY A 286 -8.58 32.95 4.45
C GLY A 286 -9.60 32.98 5.59
N HIS A 287 -9.96 31.81 6.14
CA HIS A 287 -10.93 31.70 7.24
C HIS A 287 -10.33 32.05 8.61
N TRP A 288 -9.16 31.50 8.95
CA TRP A 288 -8.56 31.64 10.28
C TRP A 288 -7.41 32.65 10.39
N GLY A 289 -6.87 33.10 9.25
CA GLY A 289 -5.69 33.96 9.18
C GLY A 289 -4.37 33.19 9.15
N GLN A 290 -3.35 33.80 8.56
CA GLN A 290 -2.05 33.16 8.33
C GLN A 290 -1.25 32.91 9.62
N THR A 291 -1.47 33.71 10.66
CA THR A 291 -0.82 33.57 11.97
C THR A 291 -1.32 32.37 12.76
N HIS A 292 -2.48 31.81 12.40
CA HIS A 292 -3.11 30.70 13.11
C HIS A 292 -2.43 29.34 12.86
N MET A 293 -1.53 29.26 11.87
CA MET A 293 -1.00 27.98 11.37
C MET A 293 -2.14 27.03 10.96
N ALA A 294 -3.14 27.59 10.27
CA ALA A 294 -4.36 26.90 9.85
C ALA A 294 -4.11 25.75 8.86
N TYR A 295 -3.00 25.82 8.12
CA TYR A 295 -2.59 24.77 7.19
C TYR A 295 -1.14 24.38 7.45
N LEU A 296 -0.90 23.09 7.68
CA LEU A 296 0.42 22.52 7.95
C LEU A 296 0.88 21.71 6.73
N ARG A 297 1.94 22.17 6.08
CA ARG A 297 2.63 21.40 5.04
C ARG A 297 3.63 20.44 5.69
N GLY A 298 3.64 19.19 5.24
CA GLY A 298 4.59 18.18 5.70
C GLY A 298 5.00 17.26 4.56
N ARG A 299 6.07 16.47 4.76
CA ARG A 299 6.39 15.37 3.84
C ARG A 299 5.36 14.26 3.98
N SER A 300 5.20 13.40 2.97
CA SER A 300 4.24 12.28 2.97
C SER A 300 4.37 11.39 4.22
N LEU A 301 5.61 11.24 4.74
CA LEU A 301 5.97 10.64 6.03
C LEU A 301 5.21 11.13 7.27
N GLN A 302 4.64 12.33 7.23
CA GLN A 302 3.93 12.95 8.36
C GLN A 302 2.41 12.79 8.23
N ASN A 303 1.92 12.17 7.15
CA ASN A 303 0.50 11.92 6.86
C ASN A 303 0.11 10.44 7.03
N ILE A 304 0.74 9.76 8.00
CA ILE A 304 0.65 8.30 8.21
C ILE A 304 -0.80 7.81 8.38
N ARG A 305 -1.68 8.60 9.01
CA ARG A 305 -3.06 8.18 9.30
C ARG A 305 -3.87 7.96 8.02
N ILE A 306 -3.75 8.85 7.03
CA ILE A 306 -4.45 8.67 5.75
C ILE A 306 -3.75 7.58 4.92
N GLU A 307 -2.42 7.53 4.91
CA GLU A 307 -1.66 6.53 4.15
C GLU A 307 -1.92 5.10 4.60
N ARG A 308 -2.00 4.85 5.91
CA ARG A 308 -2.37 3.55 6.44
C ARG A 308 -3.78 3.15 6.01
N SER A 309 -4.73 4.08 6.11
CA SER A 309 -6.13 3.86 5.74
C SER A 309 -6.29 3.65 4.23
N TRP A 310 -5.44 4.28 3.41
CA TRP A 310 -5.37 4.05 1.95
C TRP A 310 -5.02 2.61 1.59
N ARG A 311 -4.22 1.90 2.41
CA ARG A 311 -3.88 0.49 2.14
C ARG A 311 -5.14 -0.39 2.15
N ASP A 312 -6.00 -0.18 3.15
CA ASP A 312 -7.23 -0.94 3.31
C ASP A 312 -8.25 -0.55 2.22
N ILE A 313 -8.40 0.75 1.92
CA ILE A 313 -9.26 1.21 0.81
C ILE A 313 -8.79 0.64 -0.53
N ARG A 314 -7.48 0.65 -0.79
CA ARG A 314 -6.92 0.08 -2.03
C ARG A 314 -7.28 -1.39 -2.15
N LYS A 315 -7.04 -2.15 -1.08
CA LYS A 315 -7.27 -3.60 -1.07
C LYS A 315 -8.76 -3.93 -1.20
N ASP A 316 -9.62 -3.27 -0.43
CA ASP A 316 -11.02 -3.71 -0.25
C ASP A 316 -11.99 -3.06 -1.25
N ALA A 317 -11.67 -1.86 -1.76
CA ALA A 317 -12.59 -1.11 -2.64
C ALA A 317 -12.06 -0.90 -4.07
N LEU A 318 -10.74 -0.86 -4.27
CA LEU A 318 -10.16 -0.44 -5.56
C LEU A 318 -9.48 -1.57 -6.32
N GLN A 319 -8.94 -2.57 -5.63
CA GLN A 319 -8.21 -3.68 -6.24
C GLN A 319 -9.06 -4.42 -7.28
N TYR A 320 -10.34 -4.64 -6.97
CA TYR A 320 -11.33 -5.21 -7.88
C TYR A 320 -11.42 -4.47 -9.23
N PHE A 321 -11.46 -3.14 -9.24
CA PHE A 321 -11.50 -2.37 -10.49
C PHE A 321 -10.17 -2.43 -11.25
N ARG A 322 -9.05 -2.52 -10.53
CA ARG A 322 -7.72 -2.67 -11.17
C ARG A 322 -7.63 -3.98 -11.95
N GLU A 323 -8.17 -5.06 -11.39
CA GLU A 323 -8.23 -6.37 -12.06
C GLU A 323 -9.13 -6.33 -13.29
N ILE A 324 -10.28 -5.65 -13.22
CA ILE A 324 -11.16 -5.42 -14.38
C ILE A 324 -10.43 -4.66 -15.49
N PHE A 325 -9.75 -3.56 -15.16
CA PHE A 325 -9.06 -2.75 -16.17
C PHE A 325 -7.88 -3.50 -16.77
N GLN A 326 -7.13 -4.23 -15.95
CA GLN A 326 -6.07 -5.12 -16.42
C GLN A 326 -6.63 -6.17 -17.37
N HIS A 327 -7.78 -6.77 -17.07
CA HIS A 327 -8.42 -7.74 -17.95
C HIS A 327 -8.86 -7.13 -19.29
N LEU A 328 -9.42 -5.91 -19.28
CA LEU A 328 -9.81 -5.20 -20.50
C LEU A 328 -8.59 -4.84 -21.37
N GLU A 329 -7.47 -4.41 -20.76
CA GLU A 329 -6.20 -4.16 -21.46
C GLU A 329 -5.61 -5.46 -22.03
N GLU A 330 -5.59 -6.53 -21.22
CA GLU A 330 -5.05 -7.84 -21.60
C GLU A 330 -5.81 -8.49 -22.75
N SER A 331 -7.13 -8.27 -22.80
CA SER A 331 -8.04 -8.75 -23.84
C SER A 331 -8.12 -7.83 -25.05
N HIS A 332 -7.33 -6.74 -25.09
CA HIS A 332 -7.32 -5.75 -26.17
C HIS A 332 -8.66 -5.03 -26.39
N LEU A 333 -9.48 -4.92 -25.34
CA LEU A 333 -10.75 -4.18 -25.33
C LEU A 333 -10.60 -2.75 -24.79
N LEU A 334 -9.43 -2.43 -24.21
CA LEU A 334 -9.09 -1.11 -23.71
C LEU A 334 -7.70 -0.71 -24.17
N ASP A 335 -7.64 0.38 -24.92
CA ASP A 335 -6.45 1.13 -25.28
C ASP A 335 -6.52 2.53 -24.66
N MET A 336 -5.65 2.77 -23.68
CA MET A 336 -5.58 4.05 -22.96
C MET A 336 -5.07 5.22 -23.82
N GLU A 337 -4.53 4.95 -25.01
CA GLU A 337 -4.15 5.99 -25.99
C GLU A 337 -5.33 6.40 -26.87
N ASN A 338 -6.37 5.56 -26.97
CA ASN A 338 -7.60 5.89 -27.66
C ASN A 338 -8.50 6.76 -26.76
N ALA A 339 -8.72 8.01 -27.17
CA ALA A 339 -9.55 8.97 -26.43
C ALA A 339 -10.99 8.47 -26.20
N ILE A 340 -11.60 7.77 -27.18
CA ILE A 340 -12.96 7.26 -27.05
C ILE A 340 -13.03 6.19 -25.96
N GLU A 341 -12.13 5.22 -26.01
CA GLU A 341 -12.06 4.10 -25.05
C GLU A 341 -11.76 4.62 -23.64
N ARG A 342 -10.76 5.50 -23.52
CA ARG A 342 -10.38 6.16 -22.26
C ARG A 342 -11.53 6.93 -21.61
N VAL A 343 -12.28 7.72 -22.38
CA VAL A 343 -13.41 8.53 -21.86
C VAL A 343 -14.62 7.65 -21.55
N CYS A 344 -14.94 6.66 -22.39
CA CYS A 344 -16.02 5.70 -22.11
C CYS A 344 -15.74 4.89 -20.84
N LEU A 345 -14.50 4.45 -20.65
CA LEU A 345 -14.07 3.78 -19.43
C LEU A 345 -14.35 4.66 -18.22
N PHE A 346 -13.93 5.93 -18.27
CA PHE A 346 -14.17 6.90 -17.20
C PHE A 346 -15.66 7.07 -16.90
N LEU A 347 -16.49 7.27 -17.92
CA LEU A 347 -17.92 7.49 -17.77
C LEU A 347 -18.66 6.29 -17.14
N VAL A 348 -18.27 5.07 -17.51
CA VAL A 348 -18.88 3.84 -16.98
C VAL A 348 -18.39 3.56 -15.56
N TYR A 349 -17.08 3.62 -15.31
CA TYR A 349 -16.54 3.13 -14.05
C TYR A 349 -16.39 4.20 -12.97
N GLN A 350 -16.34 5.51 -13.28
CA GLN A 350 -16.33 6.55 -12.24
C GLN A 350 -17.51 6.44 -11.26
N PRO A 351 -18.78 6.31 -11.68
CA PRO A 351 -19.90 6.17 -10.75
C PRO A 351 -19.84 4.85 -9.96
N ARG A 352 -19.39 3.75 -10.58
CA ARG A 352 -19.23 2.44 -9.93
C ARG A 352 -18.14 2.47 -8.86
N ILE A 353 -16.99 3.09 -9.16
CA ILE A 353 -15.89 3.32 -8.22
C ILE A 353 -16.36 4.22 -7.09
N GLN A 354 -17.07 5.32 -7.39
CA GLN A 354 -17.60 6.20 -6.36
C GLN A 354 -18.54 5.46 -5.41
N ALA A 355 -19.46 4.62 -5.94
CA ALA A 355 -20.35 3.81 -5.11
C ALA A 355 -19.61 2.78 -4.25
N ALA A 356 -18.48 2.23 -4.73
CA ALA A 356 -17.62 1.36 -3.92
C ALA A 356 -16.90 2.14 -2.81
N LEU A 357 -16.38 3.34 -3.13
CA LEU A 357 -15.76 4.24 -2.16
C LEU A 357 -16.75 4.70 -1.10
N ASP A 358 -17.99 5.02 -1.47
CA ASP A 358 -19.04 5.44 -0.53
C ASP A 358 -19.38 4.30 0.44
N ARG A 359 -19.47 3.06 -0.05
CA ARG A 359 -19.65 1.87 0.79
C ARG A 359 -18.46 1.64 1.73
N ALA A 360 -17.24 1.76 1.21
CA ALA A 360 -16.02 1.61 2.01
C ALA A 360 -15.92 2.70 3.09
N ARG A 361 -16.20 3.96 2.73
CA ARG A 361 -16.29 5.09 3.66
C ARG A 361 -17.32 4.83 4.74
N ASN A 362 -18.50 4.34 4.37
CA ASN A 362 -19.57 4.07 5.31
C ASN A 362 -19.21 2.93 6.28
N ALA A 363 -18.67 1.83 5.75
CA ALA A 363 -18.19 0.70 6.54
C ALA A 363 -17.09 1.14 7.51
N TRP A 364 -16.12 1.93 7.02
CA TRP A 364 -15.07 2.49 7.85
C TRP A 364 -15.64 3.40 8.94
N ASN A 365 -16.50 4.37 8.61
CA ASN A 365 -16.99 5.31 9.61
C ASN A 365 -17.83 4.65 10.71
N HIS A 366 -18.35 3.44 10.45
CA HIS A 366 -19.14 2.64 11.41
C HIS A 366 -18.39 1.42 11.98
N HIS A 367 -17.12 1.18 11.62
CA HIS A 367 -16.36 0.05 12.18
C HIS A 367 -15.95 0.36 13.62
N LYS A 368 -15.87 -0.68 14.46
CA LYS A 368 -15.45 -0.53 15.86
C LYS A 368 -13.93 -0.51 15.94
N ILE A 369 -13.36 0.53 16.55
CA ILE A 369 -11.92 0.61 16.78
C ILE A 369 -11.61 0.01 18.16
N ARG A 370 -10.85 -1.10 18.19
CA ARG A 370 -10.50 -1.82 19.42
C ARG A 370 -9.80 -0.95 20.45
N THR A 371 -8.87 -0.11 20.00
CA THR A 371 -8.09 0.79 20.88
C THR A 371 -8.91 1.96 21.43
N GLU A 372 -10.04 2.29 20.81
CA GLU A 372 -10.93 3.39 21.21
C GLU A 372 -12.17 2.88 21.98
N ARG A 373 -11.97 1.84 22.80
CA ARG A 373 -13.04 1.18 23.58
C ARG A 373 -14.21 0.71 22.69
N ASN A 374 -13.91 0.22 21.49
CA ASN A 374 -14.88 -0.24 20.50
C ASN A 374 -15.88 0.83 20.02
N LYS A 375 -15.54 2.12 20.16
CA LYS A 375 -16.31 3.19 19.53
C LYS A 375 -16.04 3.22 18.02
N THR A 376 -17.02 3.69 17.27
CA THR A 376 -16.89 3.93 15.84
C THR A 376 -16.28 5.31 15.58
N PRO A 377 -15.58 5.54 14.46
CA PRO A 377 -15.08 6.86 14.10
C PRO A 377 -16.15 7.95 14.18
N ILE A 378 -17.35 7.67 13.66
CA ILE A 378 -18.46 8.62 13.72
C ILE A 378 -18.92 8.90 15.15
N ALA A 379 -18.94 7.90 16.03
CA ALA A 379 -19.29 8.11 17.43
C ALA A 379 -18.23 8.94 18.18
N ILE A 380 -16.95 8.75 17.87
CA ILE A 380 -15.86 9.54 18.45
C ILE A 380 -15.96 10.99 17.98
N TYR A 381 -16.21 11.19 16.68
CA TYR A 381 -16.38 12.50 16.08
C TYR A 381 -17.57 13.26 16.69
N GLU A 382 -18.77 12.67 16.71
CA GLU A 382 -19.97 13.32 17.23
C GLU A 382 -19.85 13.65 18.73
N LEU A 383 -19.24 12.76 19.52
CA LEU A 383 -19.01 13.02 20.94
C LEU A 383 -18.03 14.17 21.16
N SER A 384 -16.98 14.25 20.34
CA SER A 384 -16.00 15.35 20.38
C SER A 384 -16.65 16.67 19.98
N ARG A 385 -17.44 16.64 18.90
CA ARG A 385 -18.21 17.77 18.39
C ARG A 385 -19.18 18.32 19.43
N GLU A 386 -19.98 17.47 20.06
CA GLU A 386 -20.93 17.89 21.09
C GLU A 386 -20.22 18.51 22.30
N LYS A 387 -19.08 17.93 22.71
CA LYS A 387 -18.24 18.49 23.78
C LYS A 387 -17.72 19.87 23.43
N ALA A 388 -17.26 20.08 22.19
CA ALA A 388 -16.75 21.35 21.71
C ALA A 388 -17.83 22.42 21.60
N ILE A 389 -19.04 22.07 21.12
CA ILE A 389 -20.19 22.99 21.07
C ILE A 389 -20.54 23.46 22.48
N ARG A 390 -20.69 22.51 23.41
CA ARG A 390 -21.02 22.82 24.81
C ARG A 390 -19.99 23.72 25.49
N LEU A 391 -18.71 23.54 25.16
CA LEU A 391 -17.60 24.33 25.71
C LEU A 391 -17.35 25.64 24.94
N GLY A 392 -18.11 25.90 23.87
CA GLY A 392 -18.09 27.18 23.15
C GLY A 392 -16.98 27.34 22.12
N TYR A 393 -16.20 26.29 21.83
CA TYR A 393 -15.04 26.35 20.92
C TYR A 393 -15.27 25.65 19.56
N TRP A 394 -16.49 25.21 19.27
CA TRP A 394 -16.81 24.59 17.97
C TRP A 394 -16.85 25.60 16.81
N THR A 395 -17.33 26.82 17.06
CA THR A 395 -17.43 27.89 16.07
C THR A 395 -16.84 29.17 16.63
N GLY A 396 -15.64 29.53 16.19
CA GLY A 396 -15.00 30.79 16.54
C GLY A 396 -13.82 30.68 17.51
N ASP A 397 -13.49 29.48 17.99
CA ASP A 397 -12.20 29.24 18.63
C ASP A 397 -11.21 28.69 17.60
N PRO A 398 -10.08 29.38 17.36
CA PRO A 398 -9.01 28.86 16.53
C PRO A 398 -8.48 27.49 16.99
N GLY A 399 -8.68 27.06 18.24
CA GLY A 399 -8.14 25.82 18.80
C GLY A 399 -6.81 26.04 19.51
N ASP A 400 -5.97 25.00 19.61
CA ASP A 400 -4.74 25.03 20.42
C ASP A 400 -3.85 26.25 20.15
N ASN A 401 -3.20 26.77 21.21
CA ASN A 401 -2.35 27.96 21.15
C ASN A 401 -1.19 27.75 20.16
N ILE A 402 -0.92 28.74 19.32
CA ILE A 402 0.17 28.69 18.31
C ILE A 402 1.52 28.33 18.94
N GLY A 403 1.79 28.74 20.18
CA GLY A 403 3.03 28.41 20.91
C GLY A 403 3.19 26.94 21.28
N GLU A 404 2.12 26.14 21.22
CA GLU A 404 2.12 24.70 21.51
C GLU A 404 2.16 23.84 20.23
N VAL A 405 2.10 24.47 19.05
CA VAL A 405 2.06 23.78 17.75
C VAL A 405 3.48 23.64 17.19
N SER A 406 4.02 22.42 17.22
CA SER A 406 5.25 22.07 16.50
C SER A 406 4.97 21.65 15.06
N ALA A 407 6.01 21.54 14.23
CA ALA A 407 5.89 20.97 12.88
C ALA A 407 5.31 19.54 12.87
N ASP A 408 5.46 18.82 13.98
CA ASP A 408 5.01 17.45 14.17
C ASP A 408 3.62 17.34 14.81
N TYR A 409 2.88 18.45 14.96
CA TYR A 409 1.54 18.45 15.54
C TYR A 409 0.60 17.48 14.81
N GLY A 410 0.09 16.44 15.49
CA GLY A 410 -0.75 15.40 14.88
C GLY A 410 0.00 14.37 14.02
N VAL A 411 1.33 14.28 14.11
CA VAL A 411 2.14 13.16 13.56
C VAL A 411 2.18 12.02 14.58
N ASP A 412 1.91 10.79 14.13
CA ASP A 412 2.15 9.59 14.96
C ASP A 412 3.60 9.13 14.75
N GLY A 413 4.43 9.19 15.80
CA GLY A 413 5.87 8.88 15.71
C GLY A 413 6.25 7.42 15.42
N ASP A 414 5.30 6.48 15.53
CA ASP A 414 5.54 5.02 15.46
C ASP A 414 4.89 4.34 14.23
N GLY A 415 4.63 5.08 13.15
CA GLY A 415 4.05 4.53 11.93
C GLY A 415 5.08 3.87 10.99
N PRO A 416 4.73 2.80 10.25
CA PRO A 416 5.58 2.27 9.19
C PRO A 416 5.76 3.32 8.09
N GLN A 417 7.01 3.68 7.79
CA GLN A 417 7.33 4.64 6.74
C GLN A 417 7.13 4.02 5.35
N PRO A 418 6.72 4.81 4.34
CA PRO A 418 6.76 4.42 2.94
C PRO A 418 8.16 3.95 2.52
N PRO A 419 8.24 3.08 1.50
CA PRO A 419 9.50 2.68 0.89
C PRO A 419 10.39 3.88 0.48
N LEU A 420 11.72 3.75 0.67
CA LEU A 420 12.71 4.83 0.43
C LEU A 420 12.72 5.38 -1.00
N ASP A 421 12.31 4.58 -1.97
CA ASP A 421 12.18 4.94 -3.38
C ASP A 421 11.01 5.90 -3.65
N GLU A 422 9.89 5.77 -2.93
CA GLU A 422 8.78 6.74 -3.00
C GLU A 422 9.20 8.09 -2.39
N LEU A 423 9.97 8.06 -1.29
CA LEU A 423 10.48 9.24 -0.58
C LEU A 423 11.51 10.07 -1.36
N ALA A 424 12.24 9.44 -2.29
CA ALA A 424 13.22 10.15 -3.12
C ALA A 424 12.57 11.12 -4.14
N SER A 425 11.29 10.88 -4.47
CA SER A 425 10.51 11.69 -5.40
C SER A 425 9.57 12.70 -4.72
N ASP A 426 9.51 12.68 -3.38
CA ASP A 426 8.61 13.54 -2.61
C ASP A 426 9.07 15.01 -2.68
N PRO A 427 8.15 15.95 -2.98
CA PRO A 427 8.47 17.37 -2.96
C PRO A 427 8.85 17.83 -1.54
N ILE A 428 9.91 18.64 -1.46
CA ILE A 428 10.47 19.15 -0.20
C ILE A 428 9.94 20.56 0.11
N ALA A 429 9.32 21.23 -0.87
CA ALA A 429 8.75 22.57 -0.75
C ALA A 429 7.47 22.69 -1.57
N ALA A 430 6.59 23.63 -1.17
CA ALA A 430 5.33 23.88 -1.87
C ALA A 430 5.60 24.49 -3.24
N ASP A 431 4.91 23.95 -4.26
CA ASP A 431 4.91 24.48 -5.61
C ASP A 431 3.60 25.24 -5.87
N TYR A 432 3.71 26.46 -6.38
CA TYR A 432 2.59 27.34 -6.73
C TYR A 432 2.56 27.68 -8.21
N THR A 433 3.35 26.98 -9.03
CA THR A 433 3.43 27.24 -10.46
C THR A 433 2.08 26.98 -11.12
N GLU A 434 1.49 28.02 -11.70
CA GLU A 434 0.24 27.90 -12.45
C GLU A 434 0.52 27.44 -13.88
N HIS A 435 -0.24 26.46 -14.35
CA HIS A 435 -0.16 26.02 -15.75
C HIS A 435 -1.01 26.95 -16.63
N THR A 436 -0.39 27.48 -17.68
CA THR A 436 -1.00 28.50 -18.55
C THR A 436 -1.90 27.92 -19.64
N SER A 437 -1.93 26.59 -19.84
CA SER A 437 -2.76 25.92 -20.84
C SER A 437 -3.14 24.48 -20.46
N SER A 438 -4.22 23.96 -21.03
CA SER A 438 -4.66 22.56 -20.86
C SER A 438 -3.62 21.55 -21.35
N GLU A 439 -2.85 21.88 -22.39
CA GLU A 439 -1.75 21.04 -22.89
C GLU A 439 -0.61 20.95 -21.88
N ALA A 440 -0.26 22.07 -21.24
CA ALA A 440 0.73 22.10 -20.17
C ALA A 440 0.24 21.34 -18.92
N GLU A 441 -1.05 21.45 -18.59
CA GLU A 441 -1.68 20.66 -17.52
C GLU A 441 -1.65 19.15 -17.83
N GLN A 442 -1.93 18.75 -19.07
CA GLN A 442 -1.91 17.35 -19.50
C GLN A 442 -0.48 16.79 -19.50
N ALA A 443 0.50 17.57 -19.98
CA ALA A 443 1.93 17.21 -19.93
C ALA A 443 2.42 17.07 -18.48
N ALA A 444 1.88 17.87 -17.54
CA ALA A 444 2.13 17.76 -16.10
C ALA A 444 1.30 16.64 -15.41
N GLY A 445 0.49 15.90 -16.17
CA GLY A 445 -0.34 14.80 -15.68
C GLY A 445 -1.45 15.22 -14.73
N ILE A 446 -1.94 16.47 -14.83
CA ILE A 446 -3.01 17.05 -13.98
C ILE A 446 -4.34 16.37 -14.20
N PHE A 447 -4.69 16.08 -15.44
CA PHE A 447 -5.89 15.35 -15.78
C PHE A 447 -5.58 14.31 -16.85
N VAL A 448 -6.44 13.31 -16.91
CA VAL A 448 -6.35 12.23 -17.90
C VAL A 448 -7.40 12.42 -18.96
N ASN A 449 -8.63 12.74 -18.54
CA ASN A 449 -9.72 13.19 -19.39
C ASN A 449 -9.99 14.67 -19.11
N ASP A 450 -9.96 15.51 -20.15
CA ASP A 450 -10.42 16.89 -19.97
C ASP A 450 -11.94 16.91 -19.77
N SER A 451 -12.42 17.89 -19.01
CA SER A 451 -13.86 18.03 -18.76
C SER A 451 -14.64 18.21 -20.06
N SER A 452 -14.06 18.88 -21.07
CA SER A 452 -14.71 19.05 -22.37
C SER A 452 -14.89 17.73 -23.13
N GLU A 453 -13.88 16.84 -23.12
CA GLU A 453 -13.97 15.50 -23.73
C GLU A 453 -15.06 14.66 -23.07
N VAL A 454 -15.16 14.72 -21.74
CA VAL A 454 -16.17 14.00 -20.96
C VAL A 454 -17.58 14.51 -21.31
N ASP A 455 -17.76 15.82 -21.39
CA ASP A 455 -19.05 16.44 -21.71
C ASP A 455 -19.47 16.18 -23.15
N GLU A 456 -18.53 16.20 -24.10
CA GLU A 456 -18.77 15.84 -25.50
C GLU A 456 -19.18 14.37 -25.63
N MET A 457 -18.44 13.47 -24.98
CA MET A 457 -18.78 12.04 -25.00
C MET A 457 -20.15 11.75 -24.37
N ARG A 458 -20.51 12.45 -23.28
CA ARG A 458 -21.87 12.35 -22.72
C ARG A 458 -22.95 12.76 -23.72
N LYS A 459 -22.71 13.82 -24.51
CA LYS A 459 -23.63 14.24 -25.57
C LYS A 459 -23.72 13.19 -26.68
N THR A 460 -22.58 12.60 -27.09
CA THR A 460 -22.54 11.55 -28.13
C THR A 460 -23.28 10.29 -27.69
N LEU A 461 -23.14 9.89 -26.42
CA LEU A 461 -23.82 8.72 -25.87
C LEU A 461 -25.31 8.96 -25.59
N GLY A 462 -25.74 10.22 -25.51
CA GLY A 462 -27.15 10.61 -25.35
C GLY A 462 -27.79 9.95 -24.12
N ASP A 463 -28.91 9.25 -24.35
CA ASP A 463 -29.68 8.57 -23.30
C ASP A 463 -29.17 7.16 -22.97
N PHE A 464 -27.98 6.77 -23.42
CA PHE A 464 -27.41 5.45 -23.11
C PHE A 464 -27.20 5.29 -21.61
N ASP A 465 -27.75 4.22 -21.03
CA ASP A 465 -27.65 3.93 -19.60
C ASP A 465 -26.27 3.39 -19.24
N LEU A 466 -25.36 4.32 -18.95
CA LEU A 466 -24.02 4.04 -18.44
C LEU A 466 -24.04 3.34 -17.07
N GLY A 467 -25.15 3.41 -16.34
CA GLY A 467 -25.31 2.83 -15.01
C GLY A 467 -25.88 1.40 -15.00
N ALA A 468 -26.22 0.85 -16.17
CA ALA A 468 -26.87 -0.45 -16.25
C ALA A 468 -26.05 -1.58 -15.59
N GLU A 469 -26.75 -2.47 -14.88
CA GLU A 469 -26.16 -3.72 -14.38
C GLU A 469 -26.21 -4.77 -15.49
N ASP A 470 -25.06 -5.16 -16.00
CA ASP A 470 -24.91 -6.15 -17.09
C ASP A 470 -24.65 -7.58 -16.59
N GLY A 471 -24.45 -7.76 -15.27
CA GLY A 471 -24.00 -9.02 -14.68
C GLY A 471 -22.57 -9.40 -15.08
N ASN A 472 -21.84 -8.48 -15.72
CA ASN A 472 -20.45 -8.61 -16.15
C ASN A 472 -19.62 -7.41 -15.65
N HIS A 473 -19.95 -6.93 -14.44
CA HIS A 473 -19.19 -5.92 -13.72
C HIS A 473 -19.07 -4.55 -14.43
N GLY A 474 -19.93 -4.26 -15.40
CA GLY A 474 -19.90 -3.04 -16.23
C GLY A 474 -19.05 -3.16 -17.50
N MET A 475 -18.46 -4.32 -17.79
CA MET A 475 -17.65 -4.53 -18.99
C MET A 475 -18.48 -4.49 -20.27
N ASP A 476 -19.70 -5.04 -20.26
CA ASP A 476 -20.57 -5.06 -21.44
C ASP A 476 -21.11 -3.65 -21.71
N VAL A 477 -21.46 -2.91 -20.65
CA VAL A 477 -21.86 -1.49 -20.75
C VAL A 477 -20.72 -0.64 -21.31
N TYR A 478 -19.49 -0.85 -20.85
CA TYR A 478 -18.30 -0.20 -21.42
C TYR A 478 -18.13 -0.52 -22.90
N CYS A 479 -18.17 -1.80 -23.26
CA CYS A 479 -18.05 -2.27 -24.63
C CYS A 479 -19.12 -1.64 -25.55
N GLN A 480 -20.37 -1.59 -25.10
CA GLN A 480 -21.47 -0.98 -25.84
C GLN A 480 -21.30 0.54 -25.99
N ALA A 481 -20.86 1.24 -24.93
CA ALA A 481 -20.58 2.66 -24.99
C ALA A 481 -19.49 2.98 -26.03
N VAL A 482 -18.40 2.20 -26.05
CA VAL A 482 -17.33 2.35 -27.04
C VAL A 482 -17.84 2.12 -28.47
N LEU A 483 -18.67 1.09 -28.68
CA LEU A 483 -19.26 0.82 -29.99
C LEU A 483 -20.16 1.97 -30.47
N LEU A 484 -21.04 2.46 -29.59
CA LEU A 484 -21.92 3.59 -29.87
C LEU A 484 -21.09 4.82 -30.24
N ALA A 485 -20.16 5.22 -29.38
CA ALA A 485 -19.30 6.37 -29.62
C ALA A 485 -18.51 6.25 -30.95
N THR A 486 -17.94 5.08 -31.23
CA THR A 486 -17.18 4.83 -32.47
C THR A 486 -18.08 4.85 -33.71
N SER A 487 -19.33 4.38 -33.61
CA SER A 487 -20.29 4.41 -34.71
C SER A 487 -20.75 5.83 -35.08
N PHE A 488 -20.88 6.72 -34.09
CA PHE A 488 -21.16 8.14 -34.32
C PHE A 488 -19.95 8.88 -34.90
N SER A 489 -18.73 8.57 -34.45
CA SER A 489 -17.50 9.09 -35.06
C SER A 489 -17.29 8.55 -36.49
N GLY A 490 -17.68 7.30 -36.75
CA GLY A 490 -17.59 6.63 -38.05
C GLY A 490 -18.58 7.15 -39.11
N LEU A 491 -19.70 7.77 -38.71
CA LEU A 491 -20.59 8.48 -39.62
C LEU A 491 -19.96 9.78 -40.17
N LEU A 492 -18.94 10.33 -39.50
CA LEU A 492 -18.09 11.41 -40.00
C LEU A 492 -16.84 10.88 -40.74
N ALA A 493 -16.41 9.64 -40.48
CA ALA A 493 -15.24 9.00 -41.06
C ALA A 493 -15.61 7.70 -41.79
N LEU A 494 -16.27 7.82 -42.94
CA LEU A 494 -16.41 6.73 -43.91
C LEU A 494 -15.04 6.36 -44.51
N ALA A 495 -14.20 5.63 -43.77
CA ALA A 495 -13.13 4.74 -44.25
C ALA A 495 -12.13 4.37 -43.12
N SER A 496 -12.32 3.23 -42.46
CA SER A 496 -11.24 2.30 -42.02
C SER A 496 -11.80 1.21 -41.10
N GLY A 497 -12.37 0.18 -41.74
CA GLY A 497 -12.83 -1.02 -41.05
C GLY A 497 -11.66 -1.89 -40.60
N GLN A 498 -11.77 -2.45 -39.38
CA GLN A 498 -11.35 -3.80 -38.97
C GLN A 498 -11.70 -4.07 -37.49
N LYS A 499 -11.65 -3.06 -36.60
CA LYS A 499 -11.95 -3.23 -35.16
C LYS A 499 -13.44 -3.43 -34.84
N ALA A 500 -14.34 -2.71 -35.51
CA ALA A 500 -15.79 -2.84 -35.28
C ALA A 500 -16.32 -4.27 -35.56
N MET A 501 -15.70 -4.99 -36.49
CA MET A 501 -16.11 -6.33 -36.88
C MET A 501 -15.68 -7.40 -35.86
N ALA A 502 -14.49 -7.25 -35.25
CA ALA A 502 -14.04 -8.13 -34.17
C ALA A 502 -14.89 -7.99 -32.90
N PHE A 503 -15.28 -6.76 -32.57
CA PHE A 503 -16.15 -6.45 -31.43
C PHE A 503 -17.58 -6.98 -31.63
N TRP A 504 -18.12 -6.85 -32.85
CA TRP A 504 -19.44 -7.38 -33.22
C TRP A 504 -19.49 -8.92 -33.20
N LEU A 505 -18.40 -9.57 -33.65
CA LEU A 505 -18.26 -11.03 -33.59
C LEU A 505 -18.15 -11.57 -32.15
N TRP A 506 -17.48 -10.84 -31.24
CA TRP A 506 -17.40 -11.21 -29.82
C TRP A 506 -18.75 -11.05 -29.09
N TYR A 507 -19.49 -9.97 -29.35
CA TYR A 507 -20.82 -9.73 -28.77
C TYR A 507 -21.85 -10.81 -29.20
N GLN A 508 -21.81 -11.24 -30.46
CA GLN A 508 -22.61 -12.37 -30.96
C GLN A 508 -22.22 -13.70 -30.27
N GLY A 509 -20.93 -13.91 -29.99
CA GLY A 509 -20.43 -15.11 -29.31
C GLY A 509 -20.86 -15.24 -27.85
N GLN A 510 -20.92 -14.12 -27.10
CA GLN A 510 -21.40 -14.09 -25.69
C GLN A 510 -22.92 -14.29 -25.60
N SER A 511 -23.68 -13.71 -26.53
CA SER A 511 -25.16 -13.82 -26.55
C SER A 511 -25.62 -15.26 -26.85
N GLN A 512 -24.94 -15.98 -27.73
CA GLN A 512 -25.26 -17.40 -28.01
C GLN A 512 -24.83 -18.36 -26.89
N ALA A 513 -23.82 -18.02 -26.08
CA ALA A 513 -23.34 -18.89 -25.01
C ALA A 513 -24.25 -18.93 -23.76
N ARG A 514 -25.19 -17.99 -23.60
CA ARG A 514 -26.09 -17.92 -22.44
C ARG A 514 -27.39 -18.71 -22.58
N ASN A 515 -27.69 -19.25 -23.76
CA ASN A 515 -28.86 -20.08 -24.02
C ASN A 515 -28.50 -21.23 -24.95
N LEU A 516 -28.04 -22.36 -24.39
CA LEU A 516 -28.23 -23.73 -24.88
C LEU A 516 -27.23 -24.66 -24.16
N GLY A 517 -27.68 -25.34 -23.12
CA GLY A 517 -27.05 -26.59 -22.72
C GLY A 517 -27.33 -27.64 -23.79
N LEU A 518 -26.31 -28.10 -24.50
CA LEU A 518 -26.35 -29.34 -25.29
C LEU A 518 -24.93 -29.84 -25.57
N CYS A 519 -24.68 -31.06 -25.10
CA CYS A 519 -23.50 -31.88 -25.33
C CYS A 519 -23.40 -32.29 -26.81
N TRP A 520 -22.25 -32.12 -27.46
CA TRP A 520 -21.97 -32.74 -28.76
C TRP A 520 -20.60 -33.40 -28.79
N ILE A 521 -20.63 -34.67 -29.19
CA ILE A 521 -19.54 -35.62 -29.38
C ILE A 521 -19.04 -35.52 -30.83
N TRP A 522 -17.72 -35.66 -31.01
CA TRP A 522 -17.03 -35.63 -32.29
C TRP A 522 -17.36 -36.86 -33.17
N PRO A 523 -17.42 -36.70 -34.50
CA PRO A 523 -16.72 -37.66 -35.35
C PRO A 523 -15.99 -37.01 -36.53
N GLY A 524 -14.75 -37.46 -36.75
CA GLY A 524 -13.92 -37.11 -37.90
C GLY A 524 -14.42 -37.66 -39.23
N SER A 525 -13.77 -37.16 -40.30
CA SER A 525 -13.49 -37.74 -41.62
C SER A 525 -13.74 -36.73 -42.76
N ARG A 526 -12.63 -36.33 -43.41
CA ARG A 526 -12.44 -35.99 -44.85
C ARG A 526 -13.58 -35.24 -45.58
N VAL A 527 -13.29 -34.04 -46.10
CA VAL A 527 -12.60 -33.76 -47.39
C VAL A 527 -11.82 -32.47 -47.22
#